data_AF-A0A6A6RQ58-F1
#
_entry.id   AF-A0A6A6RQ58-F1
#
_cell.length_a   1.000
_cell.length_b   1.000
_cell.length_c   1.000
_cell.angle_alpha   90.00
_cell.angle_beta   90.00
_cell.angle_gamma   90.00
#
_symmetry.space_group_name_H-M   'P 1'
#
loop_
_entity.id
_entity.type
_entity.pdbx_description
1 polymer ?
#
loop_
_entity_poly.entity_id
_entity_poly.type
_entity_poly.pdbx_seq_one_letter_code
_entity_poly.pdbx_strand_id
1 'polypeptide(L)'
;MSNLQFSNSEIRFATAAAAAIAALVPAFYLLQRSASVPQESSPHLKTFRKYLRAYSTLRPAALTTTATSHFTHAVLPLSLSIPARSLENFQQHANIIFSLFSSFQMIPVTSEGNDGVHFSKETNTVVAHCRMGGKVNGESEKGKLLIEAGYEEWWTENVLVVRMSKDGKRVEEVREFVDSAKAAELQKRLSGVLSN
;
A
#
# COMPACT_ATOMS: atom_id res chain seq x y z
N MET A 1 -60.96 -14.17 10.75
CA MET A 1 -60.18 -13.39 9.76
C MET A 1 -60.52 -11.93 9.99
N SER A 2 -59.56 -11.13 10.46
CA SER A 2 -59.79 -9.72 10.81
C SER A 2 -59.68 -8.87 9.54
N ASN A 3 -60.80 -8.29 9.10
CA ASN A 3 -60.80 -7.34 7.98
C ASN A 3 -60.19 -6.01 8.45
N LEU A 4 -58.98 -5.72 8.00
CA LEU A 4 -58.37 -4.39 8.15
C LEU A 4 -59.04 -3.44 7.16
N GLN A 5 -59.93 -2.57 7.66
CA GLN A 5 -60.47 -1.45 6.89
C GLN A 5 -59.68 -0.19 7.22
N PHE A 6 -58.99 0.36 6.22
CA PHE A 6 -58.31 1.64 6.33
C PHE A 6 -59.21 2.74 5.77
N SER A 7 -59.25 3.86 6.48
CA SER A 7 -59.90 5.09 6.03
C SER A 7 -59.11 5.75 4.89
N ASN A 8 -59.80 6.52 4.05
CA ASN A 8 -59.16 7.28 2.98
C ASN A 8 -58.10 8.29 3.50
N SER A 9 -58.26 8.79 4.73
CA SER A 9 -57.27 9.63 5.41
C SER A 9 -55.99 8.86 5.74
N GLU A 10 -56.11 7.63 6.23
CA GLU A 10 -54.96 6.77 6.52
C GLU A 10 -54.21 6.39 5.25
N ILE A 11 -54.93 6.09 4.17
CA ILE A 11 -54.32 5.81 2.86
C ILE A 11 -53.57 7.04 2.34
N ARG A 12 -54.16 8.23 2.42
CA ARG A 12 -53.50 9.48 1.98
C ARG A 12 -52.27 9.80 2.82
N PHE A 13 -52.34 9.61 4.14
CA PHE A 13 -51.22 9.79 5.03
C PHE A 13 -50.09 8.80 4.73
N ALA A 14 -50.41 7.51 4.58
CA ALA A 14 -49.44 6.49 4.21
C ALA A 14 -48.79 6.75 2.85
N THR A 15 -49.57 7.21 1.87
CA THR A 15 -49.08 7.56 0.53
C THR A 15 -48.15 8.78 0.59
N ALA A 16 -48.51 9.81 1.35
CA ALA A 16 -47.66 10.99 1.55
C ALA A 16 -46.36 10.65 2.29
N ALA A 17 -46.42 9.79 3.31
CA ALA A 17 -45.26 9.31 4.04
C ALA A 17 -44.33 8.47 3.14
N ALA A 18 -44.89 7.55 2.34
CA ALA A 18 -44.12 6.75 1.40
C ALA A 18 -43.46 7.60 0.31
N ALA A 19 -44.17 8.61 -0.22
CA ALA A 19 -43.63 9.55 -1.19
C ALA A 19 -42.50 10.41 -0.60
N ALA A 20 -42.66 10.87 0.65
CA ALA A 20 -41.62 11.61 1.36
C ALA A 20 -40.37 10.75 1.59
N ILE A 21 -40.52 9.50 2.01
CA ILE A 21 -39.39 8.56 2.17
C ILE A 21 -38.72 8.30 0.82
N ALA A 22 -39.49 8.02 -0.23
CA ALA A 22 -38.96 7.78 -1.57
C ALA A 22 -38.19 8.98 -2.15
N ALA A 23 -38.59 10.21 -1.80
CA ALA A 23 -37.87 11.42 -2.17
C ALA A 23 -36.61 11.66 -1.31
N LEU A 24 -36.64 11.29 -0.03
CA LEU A 24 -35.54 11.51 0.91
C LEU A 24 -34.43 10.46 0.80
N VAL A 25 -34.73 9.21 0.42
CA VAL A 25 -33.73 8.14 0.31
C VAL A 25 -32.62 8.46 -0.70
N PRO A 26 -32.92 8.92 -1.94
CA PRO A 26 -31.88 9.32 -2.89
C PRO A 26 -31.06 10.52 -2.41
N ALA A 27 -31.72 11.51 -1.79
CA ALA A 27 -31.05 12.69 -1.25
C ALA A 27 -30.09 12.31 -0.10
N PHE A 28 -30.53 11.44 0.82
CA PHE A 28 -29.72 10.93 1.91
C PHE A 28 -28.54 10.09 1.40
N TYR A 29 -28.77 9.23 0.39
CA TYR A 29 -27.72 8.44 -0.25
C TYR A 29 -26.65 9.32 -0.93
N LEU A 30 -27.07 10.34 -1.67
CA LEU A 30 -26.16 11.29 -2.32
C LEU A 30 -25.41 12.17 -1.29
N LEU A 31 -26.07 12.59 -0.22
CA LEU A 31 -25.44 13.36 0.86
C LEU A 31 -24.43 12.52 1.66
N GLN A 32 -24.72 11.23 1.91
CA GLN A 32 -23.76 10.31 2.54
C GLN A 32 -22.53 10.07 1.66
N ARG A 33 -22.71 9.95 0.33
CA ARG A 33 -21.61 9.79 -0.61
C ARG A 33 -20.72 11.04 -0.68
N SER A 34 -21.30 12.22 -0.52
CA SER A 34 -20.56 13.50 -0.47
C SER A 34 -19.91 13.77 0.90
N ALA A 35 -20.44 13.19 1.98
CA ALA A 35 -19.94 13.37 3.34
C ALA A 35 -18.82 12.39 3.73
N SER A 36 -18.41 11.47 2.85
CA SER A 36 -17.22 10.66 3.10
C SER A 36 -15.99 11.57 3.08
N VAL A 37 -15.45 11.84 4.28
CA VAL A 37 -14.16 12.52 4.48
C VAL A 37 -13.17 12.05 3.41
N PRO A 38 -12.51 12.96 2.65
CA PRO A 38 -11.52 12.58 1.67
C PRO A 38 -10.54 11.60 2.31
N GLN A 39 -10.50 10.38 1.78
CA GLN A 39 -9.69 9.27 2.28
C GLN A 39 -8.24 9.71 2.51
N GLU A 40 -7.80 10.68 1.69
CA GLU A 40 -6.52 11.39 1.64
C GLU A 40 -5.95 11.86 3.00
N SER A 41 -6.78 12.10 4.03
CA SER A 41 -6.33 12.70 5.30
C SER A 41 -6.19 11.73 6.48
N SER A 42 -6.52 10.45 6.29
CA SER A 42 -6.49 9.47 7.38
C SER A 42 -5.09 9.27 7.99
N PRO A 43 -4.97 8.93 9.30
CA PRO A 43 -3.68 8.57 9.90
C PRO A 43 -2.95 7.46 9.13
N HIS A 44 -3.71 6.50 8.61
CA HIS A 44 -3.23 5.39 7.79
C HIS A 44 -2.46 5.86 6.57
N LEU A 45 -3.07 6.73 5.75
CA LEU A 45 -2.40 7.27 4.56
C LEU A 45 -1.23 8.20 4.93
N LYS A 46 -1.32 8.97 6.01
CA LYS A 46 -0.19 9.79 6.49
C LYS A 46 1.02 8.94 6.86
N THR A 47 0.80 7.88 7.63
CA THR A 47 1.85 6.94 8.03
C THR A 47 2.39 6.18 6.82
N PHE A 48 1.53 5.69 5.92
CA PHE A 48 1.97 5.00 4.71
C PHE A 48 2.78 5.91 3.77
N ARG A 49 2.37 7.16 3.55
CA ARG A 49 3.17 8.12 2.77
C ARG A 49 4.50 8.46 3.45
N LYS A 50 4.55 8.48 4.79
CA LYS A 50 5.83 8.58 5.53
C LYS A 50 6.70 7.35 5.30
N TYR A 51 6.11 6.15 5.32
CA TYR A 51 6.78 4.89 5.02
C TYR A 51 7.35 4.85 3.60
N LEU A 52 6.57 5.24 2.57
CA LEU A 52 7.05 5.35 1.19
C LEU A 52 8.25 6.31 1.06
N ARG A 53 8.18 7.48 1.68
CA ARG A 53 9.29 8.46 1.69
C ARG A 53 10.52 7.96 2.44
N ALA A 54 10.38 7.00 3.36
CA ALA A 54 11.53 6.46 4.07
C ALA A 54 12.46 5.65 3.15
N TYR A 55 11.95 5.05 2.06
CA TYR A 55 12.78 4.37 1.05
C TYR A 55 13.86 5.30 0.46
N SER A 56 13.55 6.58 0.25
CA SER A 56 14.50 7.54 -0.31
C SER A 56 15.56 8.03 0.66
N THR A 57 15.49 7.61 1.92
CA THR A 57 16.52 7.94 2.90
C THR A 57 17.69 6.95 2.87
N LEU A 58 17.55 5.81 2.17
CA LEU A 58 18.53 4.71 2.16
C LEU A 58 18.93 4.23 3.57
N ARG A 59 18.07 4.44 4.58
CA ARG A 59 18.30 4.07 5.98
C ARG A 59 17.28 3.01 6.41
N PRO A 60 17.69 1.76 6.71
CA PRO A 60 16.78 0.72 7.15
C PRO A 60 15.97 1.11 8.40
N ALA A 61 16.59 1.83 9.34
CA ALA A 61 15.92 2.33 10.54
C ALA A 61 14.74 3.28 10.24
N ALA A 62 14.83 4.06 9.16
CA ALA A 62 13.74 4.97 8.76
C ALA A 62 12.50 4.20 8.27
N LEU A 63 12.70 3.09 7.54
CA LEU A 63 11.61 2.22 7.09
C LEU A 63 10.86 1.58 8.26
N THR A 64 11.58 1.24 9.33
CA THR A 64 11.02 0.51 10.47
C THR A 64 10.60 1.40 11.62
N THR A 65 10.78 2.72 11.53
CA THR A 65 10.44 3.66 12.61
C THR A 65 8.97 3.58 13.03
N THR A 66 8.09 3.23 12.08
CA THR A 66 6.64 3.07 12.32
C THR A 66 6.21 1.60 12.39
N ALA A 67 7.13 0.64 12.42
CA ALA A 67 6.78 -0.77 12.52
C ALA A 67 6.29 -1.15 13.93
N THR A 68 5.44 -2.17 14.02
CA THR A 68 5.11 -2.80 15.31
C THR A 68 6.17 -3.82 15.74
N SER A 69 6.10 -4.25 17.01
CA SER A 69 6.95 -5.33 17.53
C SER A 69 6.70 -6.70 16.88
N HIS A 70 5.53 -6.89 16.24
CA HIS A 70 5.14 -8.12 15.57
C HIS A 70 5.10 -7.96 14.05
N PHE A 71 5.92 -7.04 13.52
CA PHE A 71 6.01 -6.78 12.10
C PHE A 71 6.40 -8.03 11.30
N THR A 72 5.76 -8.19 10.14
CA THR A 72 6.09 -9.24 9.17
C THR A 72 6.25 -8.66 7.77
N HIS A 73 7.22 -9.18 7.01
CA HIS A 73 7.42 -8.85 5.60
C HIS A 73 7.36 -10.13 4.77
N ALA A 74 6.67 -10.11 3.64
CA ALA A 74 6.66 -11.22 2.71
C ALA A 74 6.70 -10.72 1.25
N VAL A 75 7.41 -11.47 0.41
CA VAL A 75 7.55 -11.17 -1.01
C VAL A 75 6.74 -12.18 -1.83
N LEU A 76 6.02 -11.67 -2.82
CA LEU A 76 5.22 -12.39 -3.79
C LEU A 76 5.76 -12.09 -5.20
N PRO A 77 5.53 -12.96 -6.21
CA PRO A 77 4.83 -14.25 -6.11
C PRO A 77 5.63 -15.31 -5.34
N LEU A 78 4.91 -16.30 -4.78
CA LEU A 78 5.50 -17.40 -4.00
C LEU A 78 6.52 -18.23 -4.81
N SER A 79 6.43 -18.20 -6.14
CA SER A 79 7.39 -18.86 -7.03
C SER A 79 8.83 -18.36 -6.88
N LEU A 80 9.03 -17.15 -6.32
CA LEU A 80 10.36 -16.64 -6.00
C LEU A 80 11.02 -17.34 -4.80
N SER A 81 10.24 -18.10 -4.01
CA SER A 81 10.71 -18.82 -2.82
C SER A 81 11.50 -17.94 -1.83
N ILE A 82 11.18 -16.65 -1.76
CA ILE A 82 11.80 -15.70 -0.81
C ILE A 82 11.11 -15.87 0.55
N PRO A 83 11.86 -16.15 1.63
CA PRO A 83 11.27 -16.36 2.94
C PRO A 83 10.64 -15.08 3.50
N ALA A 84 9.59 -15.25 4.30
CA ALA A 84 9.05 -14.15 5.09
C ALA A 84 10.09 -13.68 6.12
N ARG A 85 10.13 -12.38 6.38
CA ARG A 85 11.11 -11.75 7.27
C ARG A 85 10.44 -11.17 8.50
N SER A 86 11.11 -11.33 9.64
CA SER A 86 10.87 -10.52 10.84
C SER A 86 11.33 -9.07 10.62
N LEU A 87 11.05 -8.20 11.59
CA LEU A 87 11.52 -6.80 11.54
C LEU A 87 13.04 -6.70 11.38
N GLU A 88 13.79 -7.48 12.15
CA GLU A 88 15.25 -7.47 12.13
C GLU A 88 15.79 -7.96 10.78
N ASN A 89 15.29 -9.10 10.29
CA ASN A 89 15.69 -9.65 9.00
C ASN A 89 15.33 -8.68 7.85
N PHE A 90 14.18 -8.00 7.96
CA PHE A 90 13.79 -6.97 7.00
C PHE A 90 14.76 -5.78 7.00
N GLN A 91 15.22 -5.31 8.17
CA GLN A 91 16.23 -4.24 8.25
C GLN A 91 17.56 -4.67 7.62
N GLN A 92 18.02 -5.89 7.92
CA GLN A 92 19.24 -6.44 7.35
C GLN A 92 19.12 -6.55 5.82
N HIS A 93 17.99 -7.05 5.33
CA HIS A 93 17.72 -7.11 3.89
C HIS A 93 17.68 -5.73 3.25
N ALA A 94 16.97 -4.77 3.85
CA ALA A 94 16.91 -3.39 3.37
C ALA A 94 18.30 -2.75 3.34
N ASN A 95 19.18 -3.07 4.29
CA ASN A 95 20.56 -2.59 4.29
C ASN A 95 21.33 -3.09 3.06
N ILE A 96 21.19 -4.37 2.72
CA ILE A 96 21.81 -4.96 1.52
C ILE A 96 21.28 -4.28 0.26
N ILE A 97 19.96 -4.13 0.13
CA ILE A 97 19.36 -3.48 -1.03
C ILE A 97 19.81 -2.03 -1.13
N PHE A 98 19.72 -1.25 -0.06
CA PHE A 98 20.11 0.16 -0.06
C PHE A 98 21.59 0.38 -0.34
N SER A 99 22.47 -0.57 -0.01
CA SER A 99 23.89 -0.48 -0.38
C SER A 99 24.11 -0.42 -1.89
N LEU A 100 23.20 -0.99 -2.69
CA LEU A 100 23.26 -1.02 -4.15
C LEU A 100 22.99 0.34 -4.80
N PHE A 101 22.44 1.31 -4.05
CA PHE A 101 21.85 2.51 -4.61
C PHE A 101 22.44 3.77 -3.99
N SER A 102 22.78 4.75 -4.84
CA SER A 102 23.13 6.11 -4.42
C SER A 102 21.87 6.98 -4.27
N SER A 103 20.79 6.60 -4.97
CA SER A 103 19.44 7.07 -4.74
C SER A 103 18.46 5.93 -4.95
N PHE A 104 17.40 5.88 -4.14
CA PHE A 104 16.34 4.88 -4.27
C PHE A 104 15.00 5.52 -3.98
N GLN A 105 13.95 5.10 -4.67
CA GLN A 105 12.61 5.66 -4.51
C GLN A 105 11.56 4.57 -4.69
N MET A 106 10.44 4.76 -4.01
CA MET A 106 9.21 4.01 -4.17
C MET A 106 8.13 5.02 -4.56
N ILE A 107 7.71 4.99 -5.83
CA ILE A 107 6.88 6.03 -6.44
C ILE A 107 5.54 5.41 -6.85
N PRO A 108 4.41 5.79 -6.21
CA PRO A 108 3.10 5.33 -6.63
C PRO A 108 2.80 5.71 -8.08
N VAL A 109 2.25 4.77 -8.84
CA VAL A 109 1.72 5.01 -10.18
C VAL A 109 0.37 5.70 -10.04
N THR A 110 0.27 6.92 -10.58
CA THR A 110 -0.91 7.77 -10.42
C THR A 110 -1.84 7.68 -11.63
N SER A 111 -3.07 8.17 -11.45
CA SER A 111 -4.05 8.35 -12.53
C SER A 111 -4.78 9.67 -12.31
N GLU A 112 -5.54 10.15 -13.30
CA GLU A 112 -6.24 11.43 -13.18
C GLU A 112 -7.16 11.45 -11.95
N GLY A 113 -6.93 12.40 -11.04
CA GLY A 113 -7.68 12.52 -9.78
C GLY A 113 -7.34 11.51 -8.69
N ASN A 114 -6.25 10.72 -8.81
CA ASN A 114 -5.84 9.72 -7.82
C ASN A 114 -4.32 9.71 -7.59
N ASP A 115 -3.88 9.73 -6.33
CA ASP A 115 -2.45 9.75 -5.94
C ASP A 115 -1.76 8.38 -5.98
N GLY A 116 -2.42 7.35 -6.52
CA GLY A 116 -1.89 5.99 -6.68
C GLY A 116 -1.95 5.14 -5.39
N VAL A 117 -2.62 5.63 -4.33
CA VAL A 117 -2.65 4.97 -3.02
C VAL A 117 -4.10 4.75 -2.57
N HIS A 118 -4.44 3.51 -2.22
CA HIS A 118 -5.77 3.13 -1.78
C HIS A 118 -5.77 2.58 -0.34
N PHE A 119 -6.71 3.01 0.49
CA PHE A 119 -6.85 2.54 1.88
C PHE A 119 -8.18 1.81 2.14
N SER A 120 -8.14 0.49 2.32
CA SER A 120 -9.31 -0.27 2.78
C SER A 120 -9.49 -0.14 4.30
N LYS A 121 -10.59 0.48 4.71
CA LYS A 121 -10.97 0.61 6.13
C LYS A 121 -11.35 -0.74 6.76
N GLU A 122 -11.96 -1.63 5.98
CA GLU A 122 -12.44 -2.93 6.48
C GLU A 122 -11.27 -3.82 6.95
N THR A 123 -10.15 -3.75 6.24
CA THR A 123 -8.96 -4.57 6.51
C THR A 123 -7.78 -3.78 7.09
N ASN A 124 -7.97 -2.49 7.37
CA ASN A 124 -6.91 -1.54 7.73
C ASN A 124 -5.67 -1.63 6.82
N THR A 125 -5.88 -1.81 5.52
CA THR A 125 -4.80 -2.08 4.56
C THR A 125 -4.65 -0.93 3.58
N VAL A 126 -3.42 -0.48 3.38
CA VAL A 126 -3.06 0.47 2.33
C VAL A 126 -2.39 -0.28 1.18
N VAL A 127 -2.84 -0.04 -0.04
CA VAL A 127 -2.34 -0.65 -1.26
C VAL A 127 -1.81 0.44 -2.19
N ALA A 128 -0.64 0.20 -2.78
CA ALA A 128 -0.11 1.07 -3.83
C ALA A 128 0.62 0.24 -4.89
N HIS A 129 0.32 0.53 -6.16
CA HIS A 129 1.17 0.09 -7.26
C HIS A 129 2.30 1.10 -7.40
N CYS A 130 3.55 0.66 -7.31
CA CYS A 130 4.70 1.54 -7.30
C CYS A 130 5.73 1.13 -8.36
N ARG A 131 6.35 2.15 -8.95
CA ARG A 131 7.68 2.01 -9.54
C ARG A 131 8.71 2.13 -8.42
N MET A 132 9.67 1.21 -8.39
CA MET A 132 10.68 1.08 -7.34
C MET A 132 12.07 1.00 -7.93
N GLY A 133 13.03 1.75 -7.39
CA GLY A 133 14.40 1.74 -7.88
C GLY A 133 15.11 3.07 -7.77
N GLY A 134 16.24 3.20 -8.47
CA GLY A 134 17.00 4.44 -8.53
C GLY A 134 18.41 4.25 -9.09
N LYS A 135 19.29 5.21 -8.78
CA LYS A 135 20.67 5.23 -9.28
C LYS A 135 21.53 4.23 -8.55
N VAL A 136 22.28 3.44 -9.29
CA VAL A 136 23.19 2.45 -8.73
C VAL A 136 24.35 3.16 -8.01
N ASN A 137 24.80 2.58 -6.90
CA ASN A 137 25.98 3.02 -6.18
C ASN A 137 27.23 2.31 -6.68
N GLY A 138 27.93 2.92 -7.63
CA GLY A 138 29.21 2.41 -8.16
C GLY A 138 30.36 2.38 -7.13
N GLU A 139 30.18 2.91 -5.93
CA GLU A 139 31.20 2.82 -4.87
C GLU A 139 31.07 1.52 -4.05
N SER A 140 29.87 0.95 -3.99
CA SER A 140 29.61 -0.31 -3.29
C SER A 140 30.09 -1.53 -4.08
N GLU A 141 30.56 -2.59 -3.42
CA GLU A 141 31.01 -3.82 -4.10
C GLU A 141 29.94 -4.41 -5.01
N LYS A 142 28.70 -4.50 -4.52
CA LYS A 142 27.58 -5.07 -5.30
C LYS A 142 27.06 -4.09 -6.37
N GLY A 143 27.10 -2.78 -6.14
CA GLY A 143 26.72 -1.80 -7.15
C GLY A 143 27.74 -1.70 -8.30
N LYS A 144 29.04 -1.91 -8.04
CA LYS A 144 30.05 -2.04 -9.12
C LYS A 144 29.71 -3.15 -10.11
N LEU A 145 29.25 -4.30 -9.63
CA LEU A 145 28.83 -5.41 -10.49
C LEU A 145 27.69 -5.01 -11.44
N LEU A 146 26.77 -4.14 -10.98
CA LEU A 146 25.71 -3.60 -11.83
C LEU A 146 26.25 -2.59 -12.85
N ILE A 147 27.14 -1.69 -12.42
CA ILE A 147 27.79 -0.72 -13.32
C ILE A 147 28.61 -1.41 -14.41
N GLU A 148 29.42 -2.40 -14.06
CA GLU A 148 30.20 -3.22 -15.00
C GLU A 148 29.32 -3.99 -15.99
N ALA A 149 28.11 -4.36 -15.56
CA ALA A 149 27.09 -4.97 -16.42
C ALA A 149 26.29 -3.94 -17.25
N GLY A 150 26.61 -2.64 -17.16
CA GLY A 150 26.01 -1.56 -17.93
C GLY A 150 24.76 -0.92 -17.31
N TYR A 151 24.50 -1.14 -16.02
CA TYR A 151 23.33 -0.59 -15.33
C TYR A 151 23.71 0.58 -14.43
N GLU A 152 23.51 1.81 -14.91
CA GLU A 152 23.65 3.03 -14.10
C GLU A 152 22.44 3.29 -13.20
N GLU A 153 21.28 2.77 -13.60
CA GLU A 153 20.05 2.79 -12.81
C GLU A 153 19.40 1.41 -12.82
N TRP A 154 18.69 1.09 -11.75
CA TRP A 154 17.86 -0.11 -11.68
C TRP A 154 16.44 0.25 -11.26
N TRP A 155 15.47 -0.10 -12.10
CA TRP A 155 14.04 0.15 -11.87
C TRP A 155 13.22 -1.12 -12.10
N THR A 156 12.21 -1.30 -11.26
CA THR A 156 11.23 -2.39 -11.31
C THR A 156 9.87 -1.86 -10.88
N GLU A 157 8.84 -2.67 -10.99
CA GLU A 157 7.51 -2.39 -10.42
C GLU A 157 7.19 -3.36 -9.29
N ASN A 158 6.37 -2.91 -8.34
CA ASN A 158 5.76 -3.76 -7.33
C ASN A 158 4.37 -3.25 -6.90
N VAL A 159 3.57 -4.15 -6.33
CA VAL A 159 2.37 -3.79 -5.59
C VAL A 159 2.65 -3.97 -4.11
N LEU A 160 2.61 -2.88 -3.35
CA LEU A 160 2.67 -2.88 -1.90
C LEU A 160 1.28 -3.09 -1.33
N VAL A 161 1.17 -4.06 -0.41
CA VAL A 161 -0.02 -4.31 0.40
C VAL A 161 0.41 -4.22 1.86
N VAL A 162 0.07 -3.12 2.52
CA VAL A 162 0.55 -2.78 3.86
C VAL A 162 -0.60 -2.75 4.84
N ARG A 163 -0.61 -3.70 5.78
CA ARG A 163 -1.57 -3.70 6.88
C ARG A 163 -1.07 -2.77 7.99
N MET A 164 -1.95 -1.89 8.41
CA MET A 164 -1.71 -0.90 9.43
C MET A 164 -2.37 -1.32 10.75
N SER A 165 -1.88 -0.77 11.86
CA SER A 165 -2.60 -0.82 13.13
C SER A 165 -3.95 -0.13 13.03
N LYS A 166 -4.90 -0.51 13.89
CA LYS A 166 -6.27 0.06 13.91
C LYS A 166 -6.31 1.60 14.01
N ASP A 167 -5.33 2.20 14.67
CA ASP A 167 -5.19 3.66 14.80
C ASP A 167 -4.47 4.33 13.62
N GLY A 168 -3.97 3.54 12.66
CA GLY A 168 -3.24 3.98 11.48
C GLY A 168 -1.85 4.54 11.74
N LYS A 169 -1.30 4.40 12.95
CA LYS A 169 0.00 5.00 13.33
C LYS A 169 1.18 4.06 13.12
N ARG A 170 0.93 2.76 12.95
CA ARG A 170 1.98 1.75 12.80
C ARG A 170 1.73 0.80 11.63
N VAL A 171 2.81 0.23 11.12
CA VAL A 171 2.84 -0.80 10.09
C VAL A 171 2.97 -2.16 10.78
N GLU A 172 2.01 -3.05 10.53
CA GLU A 172 1.98 -4.40 11.11
C GLU A 172 2.49 -5.46 10.15
N GLU A 173 2.24 -5.28 8.86
CA GLU A 173 2.61 -6.26 7.84
C GLU A 173 2.83 -5.57 6.51
N VAL A 174 3.83 -6.02 5.78
CA VAL A 174 4.12 -5.59 4.41
C VAL A 174 4.18 -6.82 3.53
N ARG A 175 3.31 -6.87 2.52
CA ARG A 175 3.39 -7.82 1.42
C ARG A 175 3.75 -7.07 0.15
N GLU A 176 4.76 -7.55 -0.56
CA GLU A 176 5.19 -6.94 -1.81
C GLU A 176 5.04 -7.93 -2.96
N PHE A 177 4.19 -7.62 -3.93
CA PHE A 177 4.16 -8.36 -5.18
C PHE A 177 5.13 -7.71 -6.15
N VAL A 178 6.28 -8.33 -6.39
CA VAL A 178 7.34 -7.77 -7.24
C VAL A 178 7.29 -8.36 -8.64
N ASP A 179 7.81 -7.63 -9.62
CA ASP A 179 8.15 -8.21 -10.92
C ASP A 179 9.19 -9.33 -10.73
N SER A 180 8.72 -10.57 -10.87
CA SER A 180 9.55 -11.75 -10.65
C SER A 180 10.67 -11.90 -11.68
N ALA A 181 10.49 -11.41 -12.91
CA ALA A 181 11.52 -11.48 -13.95
C ALA A 181 12.67 -10.53 -13.59
N LYS A 182 12.33 -9.31 -13.17
CA LYS A 182 13.33 -8.33 -12.68
C LYS A 182 14.01 -8.79 -11.39
N ALA A 183 13.26 -9.36 -10.45
CA ALA A 183 13.83 -9.92 -9.23
C ALA A 183 14.84 -11.05 -9.54
N ALA A 184 14.48 -11.98 -10.44
CA ALA A 184 15.36 -13.06 -10.86
C ALA A 184 16.61 -12.54 -11.61
N GLU A 185 16.45 -11.50 -12.46
CA GLU A 185 17.56 -10.83 -13.13
C GLU A 185 18.54 -10.25 -12.10
N LEU A 186 18.03 -9.52 -11.09
CA LEU A 186 18.86 -8.93 -10.04
C LEU A 186 19.59 -10.02 -9.23
N GLN A 187 18.92 -11.10 -8.88
CA GLN A 187 19.52 -12.22 -8.14
C GLN A 187 20.62 -12.93 -8.94
N LYS A 188 20.42 -13.08 -10.26
CA LYS A 188 21.42 -13.67 -11.15
C LYS A 188 22.66 -12.79 -11.26
N ARG A 189 22.47 -11.46 -11.30
CA ARG A 189 23.57 -10.49 -11.36
C ARG A 189 24.30 -10.35 -10.04
N LEU A 190 23.57 -10.45 -8.93
CA LEU A 190 24.06 -10.23 -7.59
C LEU A 190 23.76 -11.44 -6.72
N SER A 191 24.70 -12.38 -6.68
CA SER A 191 24.60 -13.58 -5.85
C SER A 191 24.21 -13.22 -4.41
N GLY A 192 23.09 -13.77 -3.93
CA GLY A 192 22.64 -13.63 -2.53
C GLY A 192 21.95 -12.31 -2.17
N VAL A 193 21.51 -11.48 -3.12
CA VAL A 193 20.78 -10.22 -2.80
C VAL A 193 19.34 -10.48 -2.32
N LEU A 194 18.68 -11.54 -2.81
CA LEU A 194 17.29 -11.86 -2.45
C LEU A 194 17.15 -13.04 -1.46
N SER A 195 18.24 -13.76 -1.19
CA SER A 195 18.24 -15.06 -0.50
C SER A 195 18.34 -14.99 1.04
N ASN A 196 18.49 -13.80 1.62
CA ASN A 196 18.58 -13.59 3.07
C ASN A 196 17.29 -12.99 3.64
#